data_AF-A0A1F4XZU3-F1
#
_entry.id   AF-A0A1F4XZU3-F1
#
_cell.length_a   1.000
_cell.length_b   1.000
_cell.length_c   1.000
_cell.angle_alpha   90.00
_cell.angle_beta   90.00
_cell.angle_gamma   90.00
#
_symmetry.space_group_name_H-M   'P 1'
#
loop_
_entity.id
_entity.type
_entity.pdbx_description
1 polymer ?
#
loop_
_entity_poly.entity_id
_entity_poly.type
_entity_poly.pdbx_seq_one_letter_code
_entity_poly.pdbx_strand_id
1 'polypeptide(L)'
;MLLPKITEPLFKQKDWSVLLPLLAGALILTRLIPAWSRWSQISLALVIGVGAGVAIPATLQAQILTQMKATMFSIIPPEGSSAFLYVFERVVILVGLTSVLAYFFFSKEHKGALGSYAKIGTYFLMIFFGATFGYTVMSRLSLLIGRVQFLLGDWLKFLN
;
A
#
# COMPACT_ATOMS: atom_id res chain seq x y z
N MET A 1 27.48 8.70 -7.21
CA MET A 1 27.36 7.55 -8.14
C MET A 1 26.10 7.62 -9.04
N LEU A 2 25.61 8.81 -9.40
CA LEU A 2 24.42 9.00 -10.27
C LEU A 2 24.77 9.50 -11.69
N LEU A 3 26.02 9.86 -11.93
CA LEU A 3 26.48 10.51 -13.16
C LEU A 3 26.56 9.61 -14.42
N PRO A 4 26.81 8.28 -14.37
CA PRO A 4 26.96 7.51 -15.61
C PRO A 4 25.61 7.06 -16.21
N LYS A 5 24.52 7.08 -15.45
CA LYS A 5 23.23 6.51 -15.88
C LYS A 5 22.41 7.44 -16.79
N ILE A 6 22.87 8.67 -17.00
CA ILE A 6 22.18 9.71 -17.78
C ILE A 6 22.90 9.94 -19.12
N THR A 7 24.21 9.76 -19.19
CA THR A 7 25.01 10.07 -20.39
C THR A 7 25.06 8.94 -21.40
N GLU A 8 25.02 7.68 -20.96
CA GLU A 8 25.11 6.53 -21.87
C GLU A 8 23.88 6.26 -22.76
N PRO A 9 22.61 6.47 -22.33
CA PRO A 9 21.49 6.19 -23.22
C PRO A 9 21.28 7.28 -24.28
N LEU A 10 21.76 8.51 -24.07
CA LEU A 10 21.49 9.65 -24.95
C LEU A 10 22.25 9.60 -26.29
N PHE A 11 23.38 8.90 -26.37
CA PHE A 11 24.24 8.94 -27.57
C PHE A 11 24.25 7.67 -28.43
N LYS A 12 23.67 6.54 -27.98
CA LYS A 12 23.75 5.28 -28.75
C LYS A 12 22.43 4.60 -29.11
N GLN A 13 21.33 4.83 -28.40
CA GLN A 13 20.06 4.15 -28.68
C GLN A 13 18.93 5.16 -28.66
N LYS A 14 18.48 5.56 -29.83
CA LYS A 14 17.37 6.47 -30.13
C LYS A 14 16.04 5.98 -29.50
N ASP A 15 15.97 5.96 -28.17
CA ASP A 15 14.83 5.53 -27.38
C ASP A 15 14.06 6.75 -26.90
N TRP A 16 12.95 7.01 -27.59
CA TRP A 16 12.02 8.12 -27.36
C TRP A 16 11.33 8.06 -25.98
N SER A 17 11.50 6.96 -25.25
CA SER A 17 10.94 6.72 -23.91
C SER A 17 11.67 7.49 -22.79
N VAL A 18 12.88 8.02 -23.04
CA VAL A 18 13.67 8.80 -22.05
C VAL A 18 13.30 10.29 -22.05
N LEU A 19 12.62 10.77 -23.10
CA LEU A 19 12.13 12.15 -23.20
C LEU A 19 10.98 12.41 -22.22
N LEU A 20 10.18 11.38 -21.92
CA LEU A 20 8.99 11.46 -21.07
C LEU A 20 9.33 11.80 -19.60
N PRO A 21 10.29 11.12 -18.94
CA PRO A 21 10.72 11.48 -17.59
C PRO A 21 11.39 12.85 -17.50
N LEU A 22 12.14 13.25 -18.53
CA LEU A 22 12.90 14.51 -18.56
C LEU A 22 11.99 15.72 -18.78
N LEU A 23 10.97 15.59 -19.63
CA LEU A 23 9.93 16.60 -19.85
C LEU A 23 8.99 16.69 -18.64
N ALA A 24 8.67 15.57 -17.98
CA ALA A 24 7.94 15.55 -16.71
C ALA A 24 8.73 16.22 -15.57
N GLY A 25 10.04 16.03 -15.50
CA GLY A 25 10.92 16.72 -14.54
C GLY A 25 11.02 18.23 -14.80
N ALA A 26 11.11 18.64 -16.06
CA ALA A 26 11.12 20.06 -16.45
C ALA A 26 9.79 20.78 -16.15
N LEU A 27 8.66 20.09 -16.29
CA LEU A 27 7.32 20.62 -15.95
C LEU A 27 7.09 20.82 -14.44
N ILE A 28 7.91 20.22 -13.57
CA ILE A 28 7.84 20.45 -12.12
C ILE A 28 8.56 21.77 -11.74
N LEU A 29 9.59 22.18 -12.50
CA LEU A 29 10.35 23.41 -12.26
C LEU A 29 9.54 24.68 -12.59
N THR A 30 8.56 24.60 -13.49
CA THR A 30 7.67 25.74 -13.82
C THR A 30 6.68 26.08 -12.70
N ARG A 31 6.58 25.24 -11.65
CA ARG A 31 5.74 25.47 -10.46
C ARG A 31 6.18 26.66 -9.59
N LEU A 32 7.38 27.22 -9.79
CA LEU A 32 7.93 28.31 -8.99
C LEU A 32 7.33 29.70 -9.28
N ILE A 33 6.42 29.84 -10.26
CA ILE A 33 5.86 31.13 -10.67
C ILE A 33 4.33 31.18 -10.38
N PRO A 34 3.88 31.92 -9.35
CA PRO A 34 2.50 31.89 -8.83
C PRO A 34 1.45 32.68 -9.62
N ALA A 35 1.78 33.27 -10.78
CA ALA A 35 0.88 34.20 -11.49
C ALA A 35 -0.28 33.53 -12.26
N TRP A 36 -0.23 32.21 -12.53
CA TRP A 36 -1.18 31.52 -13.45
C TRP A 36 -1.94 30.36 -12.76
N SER A 37 -2.69 30.68 -11.71
CA SER A 37 -3.44 29.71 -10.86
C SER A 37 -4.30 28.67 -11.62
N ARG A 38 -4.92 29.01 -12.76
CA ARG A 38 -5.70 28.03 -13.58
C ARG A 38 -4.81 27.05 -14.35
N TRP A 39 -3.63 27.46 -14.80
CA TRP A 39 -2.67 26.57 -15.46
C TRP A 39 -1.95 25.67 -14.45
N SER A 40 -1.86 26.10 -13.18
CA SER A 40 -1.36 25.27 -12.09
C SER A 40 -2.27 24.07 -11.80
N GLN A 41 -3.57 24.14 -12.09
CA GLN A 41 -4.48 22.99 -11.94
C GLN A 41 -4.19 21.89 -12.96
N ILE A 42 -3.77 22.23 -14.17
CA ILE A 42 -3.37 21.27 -15.21
C ILE A 42 -2.10 20.53 -14.78
N SER A 43 -1.13 21.23 -14.19
CA SER A 43 0.07 20.62 -13.61
C SER A 43 -0.27 19.69 -12.43
N LEU A 44 -1.19 20.10 -11.54
CA LEU A 44 -1.66 19.25 -10.44
C LEU A 44 -2.40 18.01 -10.95
N ALA A 45 -3.25 18.16 -11.97
CA ALA A 45 -3.94 17.05 -12.62
C ALA A 45 -2.95 16.07 -13.29
N LEU A 46 -1.84 16.57 -13.83
CA LEU A 46 -0.78 15.73 -14.40
C LEU A 46 -0.02 14.98 -13.31
N VAL A 47 0.35 15.63 -12.19
CA VAL A 47 1.02 14.96 -11.06
C VAL A 47 0.12 13.89 -10.43
N ILE A 48 -1.16 14.21 -10.21
CA ILE A 48 -2.15 13.26 -9.70
C ILE A 48 -2.41 12.16 -10.73
N GLY A 49 -2.48 12.50 -12.03
CA GLY A 49 -2.71 11.54 -13.11
C GLY A 49 -1.57 10.54 -13.27
N VAL A 50 -0.32 11.00 -13.25
CA VAL A 50 0.87 10.14 -13.27
C VAL A 50 0.97 9.34 -11.96
N GLY A 51 0.75 9.99 -10.82
CA GLY A 51 0.76 9.34 -9.52
C GLY A 51 -0.28 8.22 -9.41
N ALA A 52 -1.52 8.49 -9.82
CA ALA A 52 -2.61 7.51 -9.86
C ALA A 52 -2.36 6.43 -10.93
N GLY A 53 -1.84 6.81 -12.10
CA GLY A 53 -1.51 5.88 -13.18
C GLY A 53 -0.46 4.85 -12.79
N VAL A 54 0.47 5.20 -11.90
CA VAL A 54 1.45 4.25 -11.33
C VAL A 54 0.89 3.54 -10.11
N ALA A 55 0.22 4.27 -9.20
CA ALA A 55 -0.25 3.74 -7.93
C ALA A 55 -1.41 2.75 -8.07
N ILE A 56 -2.38 3.00 -8.95
CA ILE A 56 -3.55 2.13 -9.13
C ILE A 56 -3.13 0.71 -9.56
N PRO A 57 -2.42 0.48 -10.67
CA PRO A 57 -2.02 -0.87 -11.05
C PRO A 57 -1.08 -1.50 -10.01
N ALA A 58 -0.19 -0.73 -9.39
CA ALA A 58 0.70 -1.24 -8.34
C ALA A 58 -0.09 -1.72 -7.11
N THR A 59 -1.08 -0.96 -6.65
CA THR A 59 -1.94 -1.34 -5.50
C THR A 59 -2.87 -2.50 -5.85
N LEU A 60 -3.47 -2.51 -7.05
CA LEU A 60 -4.28 -3.64 -7.53
C LEU A 60 -3.46 -4.94 -7.53
N GLN A 61 -2.24 -4.90 -8.07
CA GLN A 61 -1.38 -6.07 -8.11
C GLN A 61 -0.88 -6.48 -6.72
N ALA A 62 -0.42 -5.51 -5.91
CA ALA A 62 0.17 -5.79 -4.61
C ALA A 62 -0.85 -6.25 -3.57
N GLN A 63 -2.06 -5.68 -3.58
CA GLN A 63 -3.07 -5.93 -2.55
C GLN A 63 -4.12 -6.91 -3.06
N ILE A 64 -4.86 -6.55 -4.10
CA ILE A 64 -6.04 -7.31 -4.54
C ILE A 64 -5.64 -8.64 -5.18
N LEU A 65 -4.71 -8.65 -6.14
CA LEU A 65 -4.29 -9.91 -6.77
C LEU A 65 -3.59 -10.84 -5.76
N THR A 66 -2.78 -10.30 -4.87
CA THR A 66 -2.15 -11.10 -3.80
C THR A 66 -3.19 -11.69 -2.86
N GLN A 67 -4.21 -10.93 -2.45
CA GLN A 67 -5.30 -11.42 -1.60
C GLN A 67 -6.14 -12.49 -2.31
N MET A 68 -6.44 -12.30 -3.59
CA MET A 68 -7.12 -13.32 -4.41
C MET A 68 -6.29 -14.60 -4.49
N LYS A 69 -5.00 -14.51 -4.80
CA LYS A 69 -4.08 -15.65 -4.82
C LYS A 69 -3.97 -16.35 -3.47
N ALA A 70 -3.93 -15.59 -2.37
CA ALA A 70 -3.91 -16.14 -1.02
C ALA A 70 -5.19 -16.93 -0.69
N THR A 71 -6.33 -16.50 -1.24
CA THR A 71 -7.63 -17.17 -1.07
C THR A 71 -7.77 -18.40 -1.99
N MET A 72 -7.07 -18.44 -3.13
CA MET A 72 -6.95 -19.63 -3.97
C MET A 72 -6.02 -20.64 -3.29
N PHE A 73 -6.55 -21.42 -2.37
CA PHE A 73 -5.75 -22.35 -1.59
C PHE A 73 -5.35 -23.60 -2.38
N SER A 74 -4.10 -24.03 -2.22
CA SER A 74 -3.69 -25.41 -2.44
C SER A 74 -3.94 -26.19 -1.16
N ILE A 75 -4.70 -27.28 -1.26
CA ILE A 75 -5.04 -28.16 -0.11
C ILE A 75 -3.79 -28.89 0.41
N ILE A 76 -2.70 -28.91 -0.37
CA ILE A 76 -1.46 -29.60 -0.04
C ILE A 76 -0.63 -28.74 0.93
N PRO A 77 -0.37 -29.20 2.17
CA PRO A 77 0.52 -28.51 3.09
C PRO A 77 1.96 -28.54 2.55
N PRO A 78 2.71 -27.43 2.61
CA PRO A 78 4.14 -27.46 2.34
C PRO A 78 4.86 -28.34 3.37
N GLU A 79 5.86 -29.10 2.90
CA GLU A 79 6.62 -30.02 3.73
C GLU A 79 7.27 -29.29 4.91
N GLY A 80 7.01 -29.76 6.14
CA GLY A 80 7.52 -29.16 7.38
C GLY A 80 6.50 -28.33 8.18
N SER A 81 5.26 -28.17 7.71
CA SER A 81 4.18 -27.54 8.48
C SER A 81 3.24 -28.57 9.11
N SER A 82 2.77 -28.32 10.34
CA SER A 82 1.71 -29.14 10.93
C SER A 82 0.45 -29.00 10.09
N ALA A 83 -0.01 -30.09 9.48
CA ALA A 83 -1.17 -30.09 8.57
C ALA A 83 -2.42 -29.46 9.20
N PHE A 84 -2.60 -29.62 10.51
CA PHE A 84 -3.72 -29.03 11.25
C PHE A 84 -3.70 -27.49 11.26
N LEU A 85 -2.57 -26.86 11.58
CA LEU A 85 -2.48 -25.39 11.61
C LEU A 85 -2.68 -24.79 10.22
N TYR A 86 -2.10 -25.42 9.19
CA TYR A 86 -2.23 -24.98 7.81
C TYR A 86 -3.69 -24.96 7.34
N VAL A 87 -4.45 -26.02 7.62
CA VAL A 87 -5.87 -26.09 7.28
C VAL A 87 -6.70 -25.10 8.12
N PHE A 88 -6.38 -24.95 9.40
CA PHE A 88 -7.08 -24.02 10.29
C PHE A 88 -6.97 -22.56 9.81
N GLU A 89 -5.76 -22.10 9.51
CA GLU A 89 -5.52 -20.73 9.00
C GLU A 89 -6.33 -20.45 7.72
N ARG A 90 -6.33 -21.41 6.79
CA ARG A 90 -7.07 -21.31 5.52
C ARG A 90 -8.57 -21.20 5.74
N VAL A 91 -9.12 -22.02 6.65
CA VAL A 91 -10.55 -21.99 7.01
C VAL A 91 -10.91 -20.66 7.67
N VAL A 92 -10.09 -20.16 8.59
CA VAL A 92 -10.31 -18.87 9.26
C VAL A 92 -10.32 -17.73 8.25
N ILE A 93 -9.37 -17.71 7.29
CA ILE A 93 -9.33 -16.70 6.23
C ILE A 93 -10.58 -16.77 5.35
N LEU A 94 -11.00 -17.98 4.95
CA LEU A 94 -12.17 -18.17 4.10
C LEU A 94 -13.46 -17.71 4.80
N VAL A 95 -13.66 -18.13 6.06
CA VAL A 95 -14.81 -17.74 6.87
C VAL A 95 -14.79 -16.24 7.17
N GLY A 96 -13.64 -15.67 7.51
CA GLY A 96 -13.48 -14.23 7.75
C GLY A 96 -13.82 -13.42 6.49
N LEU A 97 -13.28 -13.80 5.33
CA LEU A 97 -13.54 -13.13 4.06
C LEU A 97 -15.03 -13.18 3.69
N THR A 98 -15.63 -14.36 3.71
CA THR A 98 -17.05 -14.56 3.36
C THR A 98 -17.99 -13.85 4.33
N SER A 99 -17.63 -13.80 5.62
CA SER A 99 -18.39 -13.09 6.65
C SER A 99 -18.28 -11.57 6.53
N VAL A 100 -17.10 -11.02 6.23
CA VAL A 100 -16.91 -9.58 5.96
C VAL A 100 -17.61 -9.18 4.66
N LEU A 101 -17.55 -10.00 3.61
CA LEU A 101 -18.30 -9.77 2.39
C LEU A 101 -19.81 -9.77 2.68
N ALA A 102 -20.31 -10.72 3.47
CA ALA A 102 -21.72 -10.76 3.87
C ALA A 102 -22.12 -9.51 4.69
N TYR A 103 -21.24 -8.98 5.53
CA TYR A 103 -21.46 -7.71 6.26
C TYR A 103 -21.59 -6.50 5.32
N PHE A 104 -20.75 -6.42 4.29
CA PHE A 104 -20.79 -5.31 3.31
C PHE A 104 -21.82 -5.49 2.19
N PHE A 105 -22.35 -6.71 2.00
CA PHE A 105 -23.36 -6.99 0.98
C PHE A 105 -24.71 -6.39 1.40
N PHE A 106 -24.85 -5.07 1.22
CA PHE A 106 -25.96 -4.23 1.65
C PHE A 106 -27.31 -4.52 0.95
N SER A 107 -27.37 -5.58 0.11
CA SER A 107 -28.48 -5.82 -0.81
C SER A 107 -29.63 -6.67 -0.21
N LYS A 108 -29.54 -7.09 1.06
CA LYS A 108 -30.67 -7.72 1.77
C LYS A 108 -30.82 -7.17 3.19
N GLU A 109 -32.08 -7.02 3.64
CA GLU A 109 -32.38 -6.70 5.03
C GLU A 109 -31.68 -7.69 5.97
N HIS A 110 -30.94 -7.17 6.95
CA HIS A 110 -30.22 -7.94 7.96
C HIS A 110 -31.18 -8.60 8.97
N LYS A 111 -32.08 -9.47 8.51
CA LYS A 111 -32.99 -10.27 9.34
C LYS A 111 -32.66 -11.76 9.22
N GLY A 112 -32.52 -12.44 10.36
CA GLY A 112 -32.28 -13.89 10.45
C GLY A 112 -30.81 -14.33 10.46
N ALA A 113 -30.52 -15.57 10.02
CA ALA A 113 -29.21 -16.22 10.10
C ALA A 113 -28.07 -15.44 9.40
N LEU A 114 -28.40 -14.68 8.36
CA LEU A 114 -27.46 -13.80 7.67
C LEU A 114 -26.95 -12.66 8.58
N GLY A 115 -27.79 -12.16 9.49
CA GLY A 115 -27.43 -11.10 10.42
C GLY A 115 -26.46 -11.56 11.52
N SER A 116 -26.62 -12.79 12.02
CA SER A 116 -25.67 -13.41 12.97
C SER A 116 -24.32 -13.69 12.30
N TYR A 117 -24.34 -14.13 11.04
CA TYR A 117 -23.13 -14.34 10.26
C TYR A 117 -22.41 -13.02 9.92
N ALA A 118 -23.14 -11.93 9.66
CA ALA A 118 -22.57 -10.60 9.45
C ALA A 118 -21.92 -10.00 10.71
N LYS A 119 -22.43 -10.33 11.91
CA LYS A 119 -21.81 -9.90 13.19
C LYS A 119 -20.40 -10.44 13.37
N ILE A 120 -20.15 -11.68 12.94
CA ILE A 120 -18.79 -12.26 12.95
C ILE A 120 -17.86 -11.40 12.10
N GLY A 121 -18.32 -10.97 10.92
CA GLY A 121 -17.58 -10.09 10.01
C GLY A 121 -17.27 -8.74 10.63
N THR A 122 -18.18 -8.19 11.44
CA THR A 122 -17.94 -6.96 12.21
C THR A 122 -16.76 -7.11 13.17
N TYR A 123 -16.64 -8.23 13.89
CA TYR A 123 -15.50 -8.47 14.78
C TYR A 123 -14.18 -8.60 14.00
N PHE A 124 -14.18 -9.32 12.88
CA PHE A 124 -13.01 -9.38 11.99
C PHE A 124 -12.58 -8.01 11.50
N LEU A 125 -13.54 -7.15 11.17
CA LEU A 125 -13.32 -5.80 10.69
C LEU A 125 -12.78 -4.87 11.79
N MET A 126 -13.26 -5.00 13.03
CA MET A 126 -12.70 -4.31 14.20
C MET A 126 -11.25 -4.71 14.46
N ILE A 127 -10.92 -6.01 14.37
CA ILE A 127 -9.54 -6.51 14.52
C ILE A 127 -8.65 -5.94 13.41
N PHE A 128 -9.11 -5.98 12.15
CA PHE A 128 -8.36 -5.45 11.02
C PHE A 128 -8.06 -3.95 11.15
N PHE A 129 -9.06 -3.16 11.53
CA PHE A 129 -8.87 -1.73 11.77
C PHE A 129 -7.96 -1.44 12.96
N GLY A 130 -8.08 -2.22 14.05
CA GLY A 130 -7.19 -2.11 15.20
C GLY A 130 -5.73 -2.40 14.83
N ALA A 131 -5.48 -3.46 14.06
CA ALA A 131 -4.15 -3.83 13.58
C ALA A 131 -3.57 -2.77 12.65
N THR A 132 -4.36 -2.25 11.71
CA THR A 132 -3.92 -1.21 10.77
C THR A 132 -3.60 0.10 11.49
N PHE A 133 -4.46 0.53 12.41
CA PHE A 133 -4.21 1.70 13.24
C PHE A 133 -2.94 1.52 14.08
N GLY A 134 -2.80 0.38 14.76
CA GLY A 134 -1.62 0.02 15.54
C GLY A 134 -0.33 0.02 14.72
N TYR A 135 -0.35 -0.51 13.50
CA TYR A 135 0.79 -0.51 12.59
C TYR A 135 1.26 0.92 12.24
N THR A 136 0.32 1.83 11.97
CA THR A 136 0.66 3.22 11.67
C THR A 136 1.15 4.00 12.89
N VAL A 137 0.62 3.71 14.08
CA VAL A 137 1.11 4.31 15.33
C VAL A 137 2.50 3.78 15.65
N MET A 138 2.72 2.48 15.49
CA MET A 138 4.02 1.84 15.73
C MET A 138 5.09 2.39 14.78
N SER A 139 4.79 2.60 13.50
CA SER A 139 5.76 3.18 12.56
C SER A 139 6.16 4.60 12.95
N ARG A 140 5.20 5.42 13.41
CA ARG A 140 5.46 6.79 13.91
C ARG A 140 6.23 6.78 15.23
N LEU A 141 5.88 5.90 16.16
CA LEU A 141 6.58 5.77 17.45
C LEU A 141 8.01 5.26 17.25
N SER A 142 8.21 4.29 16.36
CA SER A 142 9.54 3.79 15.99
C SER A 142 10.42 4.90 15.42
N LEU A 143 9.88 5.73 14.53
CA LEU A 143 10.59 6.91 14.03
C LEU A 143 10.91 7.92 15.14
N LEU A 144 9.98 8.16 16.07
CA LEU A 144 10.20 9.06 17.21
C LEU A 144 11.32 8.55 18.11
N ILE A 145 11.31 7.25 18.47
CA ILE A 145 12.37 6.62 19.27
C ILE A 145 13.71 6.76 18.56
N GLY A 146 13.79 6.48 17.26
CA GLY A 146 15.02 6.64 16.49
C GLY A 146 15.54 8.09 16.50
N ARG A 147 14.66 9.08 16.44
CA ARG A 147 15.05 10.50 16.55
C ARG A 147 15.50 10.89 17.95
N VAL A 148 14.86 10.37 18.99
CA VAL A 148 15.22 10.60 20.39
C VAL A 148 16.57 9.95 20.72
N GLN A 149 16.82 8.73 20.24
CA GLN A 149 18.12 8.05 20.37
C GLN A 149 19.24 8.84 19.69
N PHE A 150 19.01 9.34 18.48
CA PHE A 150 19.97 10.21 17.79
C PHE A 150 20.26 11.49 18.58
N LEU A 151 19.23 12.14 19.12
CA LEU A 151 19.41 13.38 19.89
C LEU A 151 20.15 13.16 21.22
N LEU A 152 19.86 12.08 21.95
CA LEU A 152 20.44 11.83 23.27
C LEU A 152 21.81 11.13 23.21
N GLY A 153 21.98 10.20 22.27
CA GLY A 153 23.22 9.45 22.07
C GLY A 153 24.21 10.22 21.20
N ASP A 154 23.93 10.34 19.90
CA ASP A 154 24.89 10.88 18.93
C ASP A 154 25.13 12.39 19.10
N TRP A 155 24.07 13.15 19.44
CA TRP A 155 24.18 14.61 19.54
C TRP A 155 24.58 15.09 20.94
N LEU A 156 23.94 14.57 22.01
CA LEU A 156 24.21 14.99 23.39
C LEU A 156 25.27 14.14 24.12
N LYS A 157 25.66 12.97 23.58
CA LYS A 157 26.64 12.01 24.16
C LYS A 157 26.34 11.58 25.60
N PHE A 158 25.08 11.55 26.01
CA PHE A 158 24.68 11.16 27.37
C PHE A 158 24.65 9.65 27.60
N LEU A 159 24.49 8.88 26.53
CA LEU A 159 24.56 7.42 26.51
C LEU A 159 25.74 7.06 25.61
N ASN A 160 26.81 6.56 26.22
CA ASN A 160 27.95 5.97 25.50
C ASN A 160 27.66 4.51 25.16
#